data_AF-A0A9D7GER3-F1
#
_entry.id   AF-A0A9D7GER3-F1
#
_cell.length_a   1.000
_cell.length_b   1.000
_cell.length_c   1.000
_cell.angle_alpha   90.00
_cell.angle_beta   90.00
_cell.angle_gamma   90.00
#
_symmetry.space_group_name_H-M   'P 1'
#
loop_
_entity.id
_entity.type
_entity.pdbx_description
1 polymer ?
#
loop_
_entity_poly.entity_id
_entity_poly.type
_entity_poly.pdbx_seq_one_letter_code
_entity_poly.pdbx_strand_id
1 'polypeptide(L)'
;WNTSNGLFMRVLEADNTLGAVVNLEGSTQWDLAIRGNTLTLLYGTGNDALYIRSYDLGTNTFTGPAVLATENAANDYDHPNLRYKSDGSLVAIFGRDNYPQHIYRKTFDADLLAQINETLVYQQNSSLNCIDVSTNASDEILISTKWGVNGTDVFQAWILDANGGTLMGTTGIFSSSVRVLHQRMHAVRQRRFRDRDAHVAQLQRRRRLQVRASTPATTTSRTAACKC
;
A
#
# COMPACT_ATOMS: atom_id res chain seq x y z
N TRP A 1 -20.77 3.93 -1.85
CA TRP A 1 -21.18 4.61 -3.10
C TRP A 1 -21.38 6.08 -2.79
N ASN A 2 -21.17 6.95 -3.78
CA ASN A 2 -21.39 8.39 -3.62
C ASN A 2 -22.81 8.74 -4.10
N THR A 3 -23.56 9.47 -3.29
CA THR A 3 -24.84 10.08 -3.70
C THR A 3 -24.72 11.58 -3.55
N SER A 4 -25.69 12.34 -4.09
CA SER A 4 -25.81 13.77 -3.78
C SER A 4 -25.83 14.10 -2.28
N ASN A 5 -26.08 13.09 -1.42
CA ASN A 5 -26.19 13.21 0.03
C ASN A 5 -24.95 12.72 0.79
N GLY A 6 -23.84 12.40 0.11
CA GLY A 6 -22.57 12.00 0.72
C GLY A 6 -22.09 10.58 0.39
N LEU A 7 -20.99 10.20 1.04
CA LEU A 7 -20.37 8.88 0.95
C LEU A 7 -21.04 7.87 1.89
N PHE A 8 -21.52 6.75 1.34
CA PHE A 8 -22.15 5.69 2.13
C PHE A 8 -21.41 4.36 2.00
N MET A 9 -21.34 3.63 3.11
CA MET A 9 -20.87 2.25 3.19
C MET A 9 -22.03 1.32 3.54
N ARG A 10 -22.12 0.19 2.84
CA ARG A 10 -22.96 -0.95 3.23
C ARG A 10 -22.05 -2.00 3.85
N VAL A 11 -22.29 -2.31 5.12
CA VAL A 11 -21.66 -3.45 5.78
C VAL A 11 -22.57 -4.64 5.54
N LEU A 12 -22.02 -5.68 4.92
CA LEU A 12 -22.71 -6.94 4.68
C LEU A 12 -22.27 -7.95 5.74
N GLU A 13 -23.23 -8.74 6.21
CA GLU A 13 -22.95 -9.88 7.08
C GLU A 13 -22.28 -11.02 6.29
N ALA A 14 -21.81 -12.04 7.01
CA ALA A 14 -21.13 -13.20 6.41
C ALA A 14 -21.99 -13.96 5.37
N ASP A 15 -23.31 -13.85 5.43
CA ASP A 15 -24.27 -14.43 4.48
C ASP A 15 -24.64 -13.48 3.32
N ASN A 16 -23.96 -12.33 3.21
CA ASN A 16 -24.22 -11.23 2.27
C ASN A 16 -25.54 -10.47 2.50
N THR A 17 -26.25 -10.70 3.60
CA THR A 17 -27.36 -9.83 3.98
C THR A 17 -26.85 -8.45 4.41
N LEU A 18 -27.70 -7.43 4.26
CA LEU A 18 -27.34 -6.07 4.64
C LEU A 18 -27.39 -5.94 6.17
N GLY A 19 -26.23 -5.77 6.81
CA GLY A 19 -26.11 -5.54 8.25
C GLY A 19 -26.33 -4.07 8.61
N ALA A 20 -25.57 -3.16 7.99
CA ALA A 20 -25.64 -1.73 8.29
C ALA A 20 -25.44 -0.84 7.06
N VAL A 21 -26.02 0.37 7.11
CA VAL A 21 -25.71 1.47 6.20
C VAL A 21 -25.10 2.62 7.00
N VAL A 22 -23.85 2.94 6.71
CA VAL A 22 -23.07 3.95 7.44
C VAL A 22 -22.88 5.16 6.54
N ASN A 23 -23.21 6.35 7.04
CA ASN A 23 -22.80 7.60 6.43
C ASN A 23 -21.36 7.90 6.85
N LEU A 24 -20.47 8.02 5.88
CA LEU A 24 -19.03 8.20 6.11
C LEU A 24 -18.58 9.66 6.14
N GLU A 25 -19.53 10.62 6.11
CA GLU A 25 -19.26 12.06 6.27
C GLU A 25 -18.06 12.51 5.40
N GLY A 26 -18.22 12.58 4.07
CA GLY A 26 -17.11 12.91 3.19
C GLY A 26 -17.54 13.37 1.79
N SER A 27 -16.59 13.96 1.07
CA SER A 27 -16.75 14.45 -0.30
C SER A 27 -16.61 13.33 -1.35
N THR A 28 -16.44 13.71 -2.62
CA THR A 28 -16.25 12.81 -3.76
C THR A 28 -14.97 12.00 -3.72
N GLN A 29 -14.00 12.40 -2.89
CA GLN A 29 -12.67 11.81 -2.84
C GLN A 29 -12.45 11.08 -1.51
N TRP A 30 -12.13 9.80 -1.61
CA TRP A 30 -11.91 8.95 -0.45
C TRP A 30 -11.15 7.69 -0.85
N ASP A 31 -10.49 7.08 0.13
CA ASP A 31 -9.98 5.71 0.06
C ASP A 31 -10.09 5.06 1.43
N LEU A 32 -10.00 3.73 1.46
CA LEU A 32 -10.12 2.96 2.69
C LEU A 32 -9.08 1.84 2.75
N ALA A 33 -8.69 1.50 3.98
CA ALA A 33 -7.88 0.33 4.28
C ALA A 33 -8.59 -0.50 5.35
N ILE A 34 -8.56 -1.82 5.22
CA ILE A 34 -9.19 -2.75 6.18
C ILE A 34 -8.13 -3.67 6.75
N ARG A 35 -8.15 -3.85 8.07
CA ARG A 35 -7.33 -4.81 8.81
C ARG A 35 -8.13 -5.40 9.97
N GLY A 36 -8.42 -6.70 9.90
CA GLY A 36 -9.28 -7.36 10.87
C GLY A 36 -10.67 -6.72 10.88
N ASN A 37 -11.16 -6.33 12.06
CA ASN A 37 -12.44 -5.62 12.21
C ASN A 37 -12.31 -4.10 12.09
N THR A 38 -11.13 -3.56 11.85
CA THR A 38 -10.94 -2.13 11.70
C THR A 38 -10.90 -1.74 10.24
N LEU A 39 -11.74 -0.77 9.88
CA LEU A 39 -11.69 -0.06 8.63
C LEU A 39 -11.21 1.37 8.90
N THR A 40 -10.17 1.83 8.22
CA THR A 40 -9.71 3.21 8.30
C THR A 40 -10.01 3.91 6.98
N LEU A 41 -10.59 5.10 7.08
CA LEU A 41 -10.97 5.95 5.97
C LEU A 41 -10.01 7.12 5.88
N LEU A 42 -9.59 7.45 4.66
CA LEU A 42 -8.99 8.73 4.32
C LEU A 42 -9.94 9.44 3.34
N TYR A 43 -10.45 10.61 3.70
CA TYR A 43 -11.50 11.27 2.93
C TYR A 43 -11.36 12.79 2.93
N GLY A 44 -11.78 13.41 1.83
CA GLY A 44 -11.85 14.85 1.71
C GLY A 44 -13.10 15.43 2.37
N THR A 45 -12.98 16.67 2.82
CA THR A 45 -14.12 17.52 3.21
C THR A 45 -14.29 18.64 2.18
N GLY A 46 -15.35 19.45 2.28
CA GLY A 46 -15.63 20.50 1.29
C GLY A 46 -14.61 21.65 1.18
N ASN A 47 -13.54 21.62 1.99
CA ASN A 47 -12.42 22.55 1.93
C ASN A 47 -11.14 21.87 1.40
N ASP A 48 -11.28 20.70 0.77
CA ASP A 48 -10.19 19.93 0.13
C ASP A 48 -9.03 19.52 1.06
N ALA A 49 -9.24 19.63 2.38
CA ALA A 49 -8.41 19.00 3.40
C ALA A 49 -8.81 17.54 3.59
N LEU A 50 -7.81 16.66 3.79
CA LEU A 50 -8.06 15.24 4.04
C LEU A 50 -8.07 14.94 5.54
N TYR A 51 -9.02 14.10 5.92
CA TYR A 51 -9.20 13.59 7.27
C TYR A 51 -9.05 12.08 7.28
N ILE A 52 -8.53 11.54 8.38
CA ILE A 52 -8.40 10.11 8.63
C ILE A 52 -9.23 9.71 9.85
N ARG A 53 -9.98 8.61 9.75
CA ARG A 53 -10.80 8.11 10.85
C ARG A 53 -10.98 6.60 10.77
N SER A 54 -11.03 5.94 11.91
CA SER A 54 -11.26 4.50 12.01
C SER A 54 -12.70 4.16 12.39
N TYR A 55 -13.16 3.04 11.88
CA TYR A 55 -14.48 2.45 12.07
C TYR A 55 -14.34 0.98 12.43
N ASP A 56 -15.02 0.55 13.49
CA ASP A 56 -15.06 -0.83 13.92
C ASP A 56 -16.27 -1.53 13.26
N LEU A 57 -15.96 -2.48 12.39
CA LEU A 57 -16.92 -3.30 11.64
C LEU A 57 -17.68 -4.28 12.54
N GLY A 58 -17.15 -4.63 13.72
CA GLY A 58 -17.81 -5.53 14.65
C GLY A 58 -18.87 -4.83 15.52
N THR A 59 -18.60 -3.59 15.92
CA THR A 59 -19.55 -2.78 16.70
C THR A 59 -20.38 -1.83 15.85
N ASN A 60 -20.04 -1.69 14.56
CA ASN A 60 -20.65 -0.74 13.64
C ASN A 60 -20.55 0.72 14.13
N THR A 61 -19.42 1.11 14.72
CA THR A 61 -19.21 2.47 15.25
C THR A 61 -17.86 3.06 14.84
N PHE A 62 -17.78 4.39 14.75
CA PHE A 62 -16.49 5.08 14.60
C PHE A 62 -15.68 4.99 15.89
N THR A 63 -14.41 4.66 15.76
CA THR A 63 -13.45 4.64 16.87
C THR A 63 -12.71 5.97 16.93
N GLY A 64 -13.10 6.83 17.88
CA GLY A 64 -12.47 8.12 18.10
C GLY A 64 -12.89 9.25 17.14
N PRO A 65 -12.26 10.44 17.28
CA PRO A 65 -12.51 11.59 16.41
C PRO A 65 -11.84 11.42 15.04
N ALA A 66 -12.30 12.19 14.05
CA ALA A 66 -11.56 12.36 12.81
C ALA A 66 -10.28 13.17 13.09
N VAL A 67 -9.16 12.76 12.50
CA VAL A 67 -7.86 13.43 12.61
C VAL A 67 -7.55 14.11 11.29
N LEU A 68 -7.07 15.36 11.35
CA LEU A 68 -6.61 16.05 10.15
C LEU A 68 -5.35 15.34 9.62
N ALA A 69 -5.43 14.76 8.43
CA ALA A 69 -4.29 14.09 7.81
C ALA A 69 -3.35 15.12 7.19
N THR A 70 -3.91 16.15 6.57
CA THR A 70 -3.16 17.13 5.81
C THR A 70 -2.67 18.32 6.65
N GLU A 71 -1.51 18.90 6.35
CA GLU A 71 -0.91 19.98 7.17
C GLU A 71 -1.34 21.38 6.76
N ASN A 72 -1.77 21.58 5.51
CA ASN A 72 -2.23 22.88 5.04
C ASN A 72 -3.64 22.81 4.46
N ALA A 73 -4.64 23.05 5.30
CA ALA A 73 -6.05 23.02 4.92
C ALA A 73 -6.47 24.07 3.85
N ALA A 74 -5.56 24.95 3.40
CA ALA A 74 -5.80 25.87 2.28
C ALA A 74 -5.36 25.30 0.92
N ASN A 75 -4.75 24.12 0.89
CA ASN A 75 -4.41 23.42 -0.34
C ASN A 75 -5.58 22.56 -0.80
N ASP A 76 -5.69 22.39 -2.12
CA ASP A 76 -6.61 21.45 -2.75
C ASP A 76 -5.96 20.06 -2.76
N TYR A 77 -6.23 19.22 -1.76
CA TYR A 77 -5.70 17.86 -1.72
C TYR A 77 -6.67 16.87 -2.36
N ASP A 78 -6.12 15.97 -3.17
CA ASP A 78 -6.90 15.03 -3.95
C ASP A 78 -6.31 13.62 -3.98
N HIS A 79 -6.97 12.72 -4.71
CA HIS A 79 -6.51 11.34 -4.93
C HIS A 79 -6.04 10.60 -3.66
N PRO A 80 -6.82 10.60 -2.56
CA PRO A 80 -6.42 9.93 -1.33
C PRO A 80 -6.16 8.46 -1.58
N ASN A 81 -5.08 7.94 -1.02
CA ASN A 81 -4.72 6.53 -1.01
C ASN A 81 -4.19 6.14 0.37
N LEU A 82 -4.72 5.07 0.97
CA LEU A 82 -4.40 4.64 2.32
C LEU A 82 -4.06 3.14 2.36
N ARG A 83 -2.91 2.77 2.92
CA ARG A 83 -2.49 1.36 3.03
C ARG A 83 -1.95 1.05 4.42
N TYR A 84 -2.29 -0.13 4.93
CA TYR A 84 -1.65 -0.68 6.12
C TYR A 84 -0.24 -1.19 5.79
N LYS A 85 0.66 -1.00 6.76
CA LYS A 85 1.93 -1.72 6.86
C LYS A 85 1.76 -3.00 7.70
N SER A 86 2.77 -3.86 7.67
CA SER A 86 2.80 -5.14 8.38
C SER A 86 2.78 -4.97 9.90
N ASP A 87 3.32 -3.87 10.41
CA ASP A 87 3.30 -3.48 11.83
C ASP A 87 1.92 -2.94 12.30
N GLY A 88 1.00 -2.63 11.37
CA GLY A 88 -0.33 -2.05 11.67
C GLY A 88 -0.40 -0.54 11.64
N SER A 89 0.73 0.14 11.45
CA SER A 89 0.73 1.55 11.07
C SER A 89 0.21 1.73 9.64
N LEU A 90 -0.10 2.96 9.30
CA LEU A 90 -0.70 3.36 8.03
C LEU A 90 0.24 4.26 7.25
N VAL A 91 0.17 4.15 5.94
CA VAL A 91 0.73 5.14 5.01
C VAL A 91 -0.41 5.74 4.19
N ALA A 92 -0.49 7.07 4.22
CA ALA A 92 -1.33 7.86 3.36
C ALA A 92 -0.47 8.47 2.24
N ILE A 93 -0.94 8.35 1.01
CA ILE A 93 -0.42 9.01 -0.18
C ILE A 93 -1.57 9.80 -0.78
N PHE A 94 -1.33 11.04 -1.16
CA PHE A 94 -2.36 11.90 -1.73
C PHE A 94 -1.72 12.94 -2.66
N GLY A 95 -2.51 13.40 -3.61
CA GLY A 95 -2.13 14.47 -4.52
C GLY A 95 -2.48 15.84 -3.95
N ARG A 96 -2.06 16.87 -4.67
CA ARG A 96 -2.47 18.25 -4.44
C ARG A 96 -2.72 18.91 -5.79
N ASP A 97 -3.97 19.27 -6.07
CA ASP A 97 -4.46 19.82 -7.34
C ASP A 97 -4.10 21.30 -7.55
N ASN A 98 -2.89 21.70 -7.15
CA ASN A 98 -2.34 23.02 -7.41
C ASN A 98 -1.14 22.88 -8.33
N TYR A 99 -1.04 23.69 -9.39
CA TYR A 99 0.11 23.67 -10.28
C TYR A 99 1.35 24.32 -9.63
N PRO A 100 2.53 23.65 -9.58
CA PRO A 100 2.81 22.29 -10.05
C PRO A 100 2.25 21.22 -9.10
N GLN A 101 1.73 20.13 -9.69
CA GLN A 101 1.07 19.04 -8.98
C GLN A 101 2.06 18.31 -8.09
N HIS A 102 1.67 18.07 -6.84
CA HIS A 102 2.51 17.41 -5.85
C HIS A 102 1.88 16.11 -5.40
N ILE A 103 2.72 15.13 -5.10
CA ILE A 103 2.32 13.89 -4.45
C ILE A 103 3.03 13.84 -3.11
N TYR A 104 2.23 13.72 -2.06
CA TYR A 104 2.70 13.70 -0.67
C TYR A 104 2.57 12.31 -0.08
N ARG A 105 3.37 12.07 0.96
CA ARG A 105 3.30 10.92 1.84
C ARG A 105 3.22 11.39 3.28
N LYS A 106 2.39 10.70 4.06
CA LYS A 106 2.38 10.80 5.52
C LYS A 106 2.14 9.42 6.13
N THR A 107 2.66 9.18 7.32
CA THR A 107 2.43 7.92 8.05
C THR A 107 1.79 8.16 9.39
N PHE A 108 0.96 7.22 9.82
CA PHE A 108 0.24 7.25 11.09
C PHE A 108 0.47 5.93 11.83
N ASP A 109 0.50 5.96 13.15
CA ASP A 109 0.44 4.72 13.94
C ASP A 109 -0.98 4.14 13.98
N ALA A 110 -1.17 3.08 14.77
CA ALA A 110 -2.46 2.41 14.92
C ALA A 110 -3.54 3.31 15.58
N ASP A 111 -3.12 4.31 16.34
CA ASP A 111 -3.99 5.29 17.02
C ASP A 111 -4.23 6.54 16.16
N LEU A 112 -3.84 6.50 14.89
CA LEU A 112 -3.94 7.59 13.91
C LEU A 112 -3.10 8.83 14.28
N LEU A 113 -2.04 8.68 15.09
CA LEU A 113 -1.10 9.75 15.37
C LEU A 113 -0.06 9.84 14.25
N ALA A 114 0.13 11.04 13.71
CA ALA A 114 1.11 11.31 12.67
C ALA A 114 2.54 11.00 13.17
N GLN A 115 3.24 10.14 12.44
CA GLN A 115 4.62 9.72 12.74
C GLN A 115 5.66 10.58 12.02
N ILE A 116 5.27 11.18 10.89
CA ILE A 116 6.09 12.10 10.10
C ILE A 116 5.23 13.26 9.63
N ASN A 117 5.90 14.36 9.28
CA ASN A 117 5.24 15.45 8.55
C ASN A 117 4.94 15.04 7.10
N GLU A 118 4.04 15.79 6.46
CA GLU A 118 3.82 15.69 5.02
C GLU A 118 5.14 15.79 4.25
N THR A 119 5.50 14.71 3.58
CA THR A 119 6.76 14.62 2.84
C THR A 119 6.45 14.59 1.34
N LEU A 120 7.05 15.49 0.58
CA LEU A 120 6.95 15.49 -0.87
C LEU A 120 7.63 14.23 -1.43
N VAL A 121 6.86 13.42 -2.16
CA VAL A 121 7.36 12.23 -2.86
C VAL A 121 7.76 12.58 -4.28
N TYR A 122 6.90 13.34 -4.97
CA TYR A 122 7.10 13.69 -6.36
C TYR A 122 6.40 15.01 -6.72
N GLN A 123 6.95 15.72 -7.69
CA GLN A 123 6.39 16.93 -8.26
C GLN A 123 6.36 16.79 -9.78
N GLN A 124 5.26 17.22 -10.39
CA GLN A 124 5.10 17.22 -11.84
C GLN A 124 4.45 18.51 -12.37
N ASN A 125 4.78 18.86 -13.61
CA ASN A 125 4.27 20.03 -14.32
C ASN A 125 3.09 19.69 -15.25
N SER A 126 2.20 18.79 -14.82
CA SER A 126 1.02 18.36 -15.58
C SER A 126 -0.08 17.88 -14.65
N SER A 127 -1.34 18.01 -15.06
CA SER A 127 -2.52 17.61 -14.28
C SER A 127 -2.48 16.12 -13.94
N LEU A 128 -2.69 15.80 -12.67
CA LEU A 128 -2.74 14.43 -12.18
C LEU A 128 -4.16 13.90 -12.34
N ASN A 129 -4.34 12.79 -13.05
CA ASN A 129 -5.67 12.23 -13.29
C ASN A 129 -6.00 11.09 -12.33
N CYS A 130 -4.99 10.35 -11.87
CA CYS A 130 -5.15 9.37 -10.80
C CYS A 130 -3.83 9.04 -10.10
N ILE A 131 -3.96 8.63 -8.84
CA ILE A 131 -2.93 7.94 -8.06
C ILE A 131 -3.49 6.58 -7.63
N ASP A 132 -2.71 5.53 -7.81
CA ASP A 132 -2.95 4.21 -7.24
C ASP A 132 -1.73 3.77 -6.42
N VAL A 133 -1.99 3.18 -5.27
CA VAL A 133 -0.95 2.78 -4.32
C VAL A 133 -1.14 1.33 -3.90
N SER A 134 -0.04 0.62 -3.74
CA SER A 134 -0.06 -0.72 -3.14
C SER A 134 1.15 -0.92 -2.24
N THR A 135 0.97 -1.73 -1.19
CA THR A 135 2.04 -2.19 -0.31
C THR A 135 2.29 -3.68 -0.50
N ASN A 136 3.51 -4.13 -0.24
CA ASN A 136 3.84 -5.57 -0.24
C ASN A 136 4.18 -6.06 1.18
N ALA A 137 4.51 -7.35 1.30
CA ALA A 137 4.83 -7.99 2.59
C ALA A 137 6.14 -7.51 3.24
N SER A 138 6.95 -6.72 2.51
CA SER A 138 8.15 -6.05 3.04
C SER A 138 7.88 -4.55 3.32
N ASP A 139 6.61 -4.13 3.31
CA ASP A 139 6.16 -2.75 3.46
C ASP A 139 6.73 -1.79 2.41
N GLU A 140 7.23 -2.31 1.29
CA GLU A 140 7.58 -1.48 0.13
C GLU A 140 6.30 -0.93 -0.51
N ILE A 141 6.34 0.34 -0.89
CA ILE A 141 5.18 1.08 -1.38
C ILE A 141 5.37 1.33 -2.87
N LEU A 142 4.53 0.70 -3.71
CA LEU A 142 4.42 1.04 -5.12
C LEU A 142 3.39 2.16 -5.28
N ILE A 143 3.81 3.26 -5.87
CA ILE A 143 2.92 4.36 -6.25
C ILE A 143 2.92 4.42 -7.77
N SER A 144 1.73 4.41 -8.35
CA SER A 144 1.49 4.47 -9.79
C SER A 144 0.56 5.64 -10.08
N THR A 145 0.84 6.36 -11.14
CA THR A 145 0.11 7.56 -11.51
C THR A 145 -0.24 7.56 -12.97
N LYS A 146 -1.28 8.31 -13.29
CA LYS A 146 -1.71 8.61 -14.65
C LYS A 146 -1.88 10.12 -14.79
N TRP A 147 -1.39 10.67 -15.88
CA TRP A 147 -1.68 12.04 -16.29
C TRP A 147 -1.79 12.15 -17.80
N GLY A 148 -2.28 13.30 -18.26
CA GLY A 148 -2.42 13.60 -19.68
C GLY A 148 -3.75 14.23 -20.01
N VAL A 149 -3.78 14.91 -21.15
CA VAL A 149 -4.96 15.57 -21.71
C VAL A 149 -5.03 15.15 -23.18
N ASN A 150 -6.22 14.91 -23.72
CA ASN A 150 -6.45 14.66 -25.15
C ASN A 150 -5.74 13.41 -25.74
N GLY A 151 -5.94 12.24 -25.11
CA GLY A 151 -5.61 10.95 -25.74
C GLY A 151 -4.16 10.47 -25.61
N THR A 152 -3.29 11.23 -24.94
CA THR A 152 -1.96 10.77 -24.54
C THR A 152 -1.94 10.55 -23.03
N ASP A 153 -2.34 9.35 -22.61
CA ASP A 153 -2.22 8.94 -21.22
C ASP A 153 -0.77 8.57 -20.93
N VAL A 154 -0.11 9.30 -20.05
CA VAL A 154 1.21 8.95 -19.53
C VAL A 154 1.01 8.28 -18.18
N PHE A 155 1.62 7.11 -18.02
CA PHE A 155 1.73 6.44 -16.75
C PHE A 155 3.13 6.61 -16.20
N GLN A 156 3.27 6.64 -14.87
CA GLN A 156 4.55 6.52 -14.20
C GLN A 156 4.39 5.72 -12.91
N ALA A 157 5.48 5.10 -12.47
CA ALA A 157 5.52 4.40 -11.20
C ALA A 157 6.88 4.51 -10.52
N TRP A 158 6.86 4.45 -9.18
CA TRP A 158 8.04 4.41 -8.31
C TRP A 158 7.79 3.47 -7.13
N ILE A 159 8.88 2.98 -6.55
CA ILE A 159 8.84 2.11 -5.38
C ILE A 159 9.60 2.79 -4.25
N LEU A 160 8.94 2.96 -3.12
CA LEU A 160 9.55 3.38 -1.87
C LEU A 160 9.80 2.17 -0.96
N ASP A 161 10.82 2.24 -0.11
CA ASP A 161 11.00 1.34 1.00
C ASP A 161 9.96 1.60 2.11
N ALA A 162 9.97 0.77 3.15
CA ALA A 162 9.06 0.88 4.29
C ALA A 162 9.10 2.25 5.02
N ASN A 163 10.24 2.95 4.94
CA ASN A 163 10.46 4.25 5.57
C ASN A 163 10.18 5.43 4.62
N GLY A 164 9.95 5.16 3.33
CA GLY A 164 9.70 6.16 2.30
C GLY A 164 10.93 6.53 1.47
N GLY A 165 12.07 5.88 1.66
CA GLY A 165 13.25 6.04 0.80
C GLY A 165 12.99 5.49 -0.59
N THR A 166 13.49 6.13 -1.65
CA THR A 166 13.25 5.66 -3.03
C THR A 166 14.12 4.45 -3.35
N LEU A 167 13.50 3.29 -3.59
CA LEU A 167 14.16 2.06 -4.07
C LEU A 167 14.26 2.02 -5.59
N MET A 168 13.27 2.60 -6.27
CA MET A 168 13.19 2.66 -7.72
C MET A 168 12.56 3.99 -8.11
N GLY A 169 13.33 4.81 -8.82
CA GLY A 169 12.88 6.09 -9.35
C GLY A 169 11.79 5.93 -10.41
N THR A 170 11.32 7.07 -10.93
CA THR A 170 10.26 7.11 -11.93
C THR A 170 10.60 6.23 -13.13
N THR A 171 9.77 5.22 -13.37
CA THR A 171 9.92 4.35 -14.53
C THR A 171 8.72 4.38 -15.43
N GLY A 172 9.02 4.38 -16.72
CA GLY A 172 8.08 3.99 -17.76
C GLY A 172 7.02 5.04 -18.04
N ILE A 173 7.40 6.10 -18.75
CA ILE A 173 6.43 6.90 -19.53
C ILE A 173 5.89 5.97 -20.60
N PHE A 174 4.72 5.39 -20.36
CA PHE A 174 4.04 4.55 -21.34
C PHE A 174 2.80 5.29 -21.84
N SER A 175 2.70 5.51 -23.14
CA SER A 175 1.47 5.94 -23.79
C SER A 175 0.66 4.72 -24.25
N SER A 176 -0.02 4.02 -23.33
CA SER A 176 -0.92 2.93 -23.73
C SER A 176 -2.04 2.67 -22.73
N SER A 177 -3.20 2.24 -23.22
CA SER A 177 -4.43 1.97 -22.47
C SER A 177 -4.26 1.16 -21.17
N VAL A 178 -4.91 1.61 -20.09
CA VAL A 178 -4.88 1.12 -18.69
C VAL A 178 -4.84 -0.40 -18.51
N ARG A 179 -5.56 -1.19 -19.33
CA ARG A 179 -5.59 -2.67 -19.23
C ARG A 179 -4.23 -3.32 -19.47
N VAL A 180 -3.43 -2.78 -20.39
CA VAL A 180 -2.11 -3.32 -20.73
C VAL A 180 -1.11 -3.03 -19.63
N LEU A 181 -1.23 -1.88 -18.96
CA LEU A 181 -0.37 -1.52 -17.84
C LEU A 181 -0.65 -2.37 -16.60
N HIS A 182 -1.91 -2.58 -16.22
CA HIS A 182 -2.24 -3.43 -15.06
C HIS A 182 -1.70 -4.87 -15.26
N GLN A 183 -1.83 -5.42 -16.48
CA GLN A 183 -1.25 -6.72 -16.81
C GLN A 183 0.28 -6.71 -16.80
N ARG A 184 0.94 -5.66 -17.31
CA ARG A 184 2.40 -5.56 -17.33
C ARG A 184 2.98 -5.33 -15.93
N MET A 185 2.36 -4.50 -15.10
CA MET A 185 2.77 -4.29 -13.71
C MET A 185 2.59 -5.57 -12.88
N HIS A 186 1.49 -6.30 -13.07
CA HIS A 186 1.30 -7.61 -12.45
C HIS A 186 2.34 -8.64 -12.94
N ALA A 187 2.71 -8.61 -14.23
CA ALA A 187 3.74 -9.49 -14.80
C ALA A 187 5.15 -9.14 -14.28
N VAL A 188 5.50 -7.85 -14.19
CA VAL A 188 6.77 -7.38 -13.61
C VAL A 188 6.86 -7.76 -12.13
N ARG A 189 5.76 -7.60 -11.38
CA ARG A 189 5.60 -8.05 -9.99
C ARG A 189 5.86 -9.55 -9.88
N GLN A 190 5.18 -10.38 -10.67
CA GLN A 190 5.36 -11.83 -10.63
C GLN A 190 6.77 -12.29 -11.02
N ARG A 191 7.44 -11.59 -11.94
CA ARG A 191 8.81 -11.93 -12.35
C ARG A 191 9.81 -11.71 -11.21
N ARG A 192 9.75 -10.56 -10.54
CA ARG A 192 10.65 -10.25 -9.42
C ARG A 192 10.40 -11.15 -8.19
N PHE A 193 9.15 -11.53 -7.91
CA PHE A 193 8.87 -12.51 -6.86
C PHE A 193 9.50 -13.87 -7.17
N ARG A 194 9.36 -14.38 -8.40
CA ARG A 194 10.01 -15.62 -8.82
C ARG A 194 11.53 -15.57 -8.74
N ASP A 195 12.13 -14.45 -9.12
CA ASP A 195 13.60 -14.30 -9.07
C ASP A 195 14.11 -14.24 -7.62
N ARG A 196 13.36 -13.59 -6.72
CA ARG A 196 13.70 -13.52 -5.28
C ARG A 196 13.55 -14.89 -4.61
N ASP A 197 12.48 -15.62 -4.90
CA ASP A 197 12.28 -16.99 -4.38
C ASP A 197 13.34 -17.96 -4.90
N ALA A 198 13.73 -17.84 -6.16
CA ALA A 198 14.82 -18.62 -6.74
C ALA A 198 16.17 -18.33 -6.05
N HIS A 199 16.44 -17.06 -5.72
CA HIS A 199 17.65 -16.67 -5.00
C HIS A 199 17.68 -17.22 -3.56
N VAL A 200 16.56 -17.12 -2.83
CA VAL A 200 16.42 -17.67 -1.47
C VAL A 200 16.58 -19.20 -1.48
N ALA A 201 15.97 -19.89 -2.45
CA ALA A 201 16.11 -21.34 -2.61
C ALA A 201 17.57 -21.76 -2.88
N GLN A 202 18.31 -20.99 -3.69
CA GLN A 202 19.75 -21.25 -3.91
C GLN A 202 20.58 -21.06 -2.65
N LEU A 203 20.31 -20.03 -1.86
CA LEU A 203 21.01 -19.77 -0.58
C LEU A 203 20.76 -20.89 0.43
N GLN A 204 19.52 -21.35 0.56
CA GLN A 204 19.17 -22.46 1.45
C GLN A 204 19.83 -23.78 1.02
N ARG A 205 19.92 -24.04 -0.30
CA ARG A 205 20.60 -25.22 -0.83
C ARG A 205 22.10 -25.19 -0.56
N ARG A 206 22.76 -24.04 -0.71
CA ARG A 206 24.18 -23.87 -0.34
C ARG A 206 24.43 -24.12 1.14
N ARG A 207 23.55 -23.59 2.00
CA ARG A 207 23.66 -23.78 3.46
C ARG A 207 23.52 -25.24 3.87
N ARG A 208 22.58 -25.99 3.27
CA ARG A 208 22.45 -27.44 3.52
C ARG A 208 23.68 -28.24 3.08
N LEU A 209 24.29 -27.87 1.95
CA LEU A 209 25.50 -28.54 1.47
C LEU A 209 26.71 -28.27 2.38
N GLN A 210 26.86 -27.05 2.90
CA GLN A 210 27.93 -26.73 3.87
C GLN A 210 27.77 -27.49 5.18
N VAL A 211 26.54 -27.60 5.72
CA VAL A 211 26.28 -28.35 6.97
C VAL A 211 26.57 -29.85 6.79
N ARG A 212 26.29 -30.40 5.61
CA ARG A 212 26.57 -31.82 5.31
C ARG A 212 28.07 -32.11 5.15
N ALA A 213 28.85 -31.12 4.70
CA ALA A 213 30.30 -31.24 4.56
C ALA A 213 31.05 -31.07 5.90
N SER A 214 30.44 -30.44 6.90
CA SER A 214 31.05 -30.19 8.22
C SER A 214 30.68 -31.23 9.29
N THR A 215 29.97 -32.31 8.93
CA THR A 215 29.62 -33.37 9.88
C THR A 215 30.72 -34.45 9.88
N PRO A 216 31.54 -34.60 10.94
CA PRO A 216 32.59 -35.61 10.95
C PRO A 216 31.97 -37.01 10.96
N ALA A 217 32.46 -37.88 10.07
CA ALA A 217 32.03 -39.26 9.98
C ALA A 217 32.28 -39.98 11.32
N THR A 218 31.20 -40.44 11.96
CA THR A 218 31.29 -41.26 13.17
C THR A 218 31.75 -42.65 12.76
N THR A 219 33.05 -42.91 12.83
CA THR A 219 33.62 -44.23 12.57
C THR A 219 33.18 -45.19 13.67
N THR A 220 32.18 -46.03 13.38
CA THR A 220 31.77 -47.11 14.28
C THR A 220 32.71 -48.30 14.05
N SER A 221 33.68 -48.50 14.94
CA SER A 221 34.52 -49.71 14.94
C SER A 221 33.67 -50.91 15.38
N ARG A 222 33.37 -51.81 14.44
CA ARG A 222 32.77 -53.11 14.74
C ARG A 222 33.88 -54.08 15.15
N THR A 223 33.98 -54.35 16.44
CA THR A 223 34.78 -55.46 16.98
C THR A 223 34.05 -56.77 16.68
N ALA A 224 34.62 -57.60 15.80
CA ALA A 224 34.10 -58.93 15.51
C ALA A 224 34.47 -59.89 16.66
N ALA A 225 33.47 -60.45 17.34
CA ALA A 225 33.65 -61.53 18.29
C ALA A 225 33.83 -62.85 17.54
N CYS A 226 35.02 -63.43 17.62
CA CYS A 226 35.33 -64.78 17.15
C CYS A 226 34.79 -65.79 18.17
N LYS A 227 33.97 -66.75 17.72
CA LYS A 227 33.53 -67.89 18.52
C LYS A 227 34.55 -69.03 18.37
N CYS A 228 34.98 -69.58 19.50
CA CYS A 228 35.41 -70.98 19.66
C CYS A 228 34.70 -71.50 20.91
#